data_AF-A0A7Y3L1A8-F1
#
_entry.id   AF-A0A7Y3L1A8-F1
#
_cell.length_a   1.000
_cell.length_b   1.000
_cell.length_c   1.000
_cell.angle_alpha   90.00
_cell.angle_beta   90.00
_cell.angle_gamma   90.00
#
_symmetry.space_group_name_H-M   'P 1'
#
loop_
_entity.id
_entity.type
_entity.pdbx_description
1 polymer ?
#
loop_
_entity_poly.entity_id
_entity_poly.type
_entity_poly.pdbx_seq_one_letter_code
_entity_poly.pdbx_strand_id
1 'polypeptide(L)' 'MTRYWVFRQNETIGPLEAEEVVRLPGFQSQWPVCPEGGGQERWETASKFPELSALITDAAAVKRGRVMAIDDDPSVRRVL' A
#
# COMPACT_ATOMS: atom_id res chain seq x y z
N MET A 1 -4.70 14.84 -11.78
CA MET A 1 -4.47 13.78 -10.79
C MET A 1 -5.81 13.12 -10.50
N THR A 2 -5.90 11.80 -10.60
CA THR A 2 -7.14 11.06 -10.36
C THR A 2 -7.29 10.81 -8.87
N ARG A 3 -8.42 11.24 -8.29
CA ARG A 3 -8.75 10.98 -6.89
C ARG A 3 -9.58 9.72 -6.77
N TYR A 4 -9.56 9.11 -5.59
CA TYR A 4 -10.17 7.84 -5.28
C TYR A 4 -11.00 7.94 -4.00
N TRP A 5 -12.16 7.31 -4.04
CA TRP A 5 -12.99 7.03 -2.89
C TRP A 5 -12.69 5.60 -2.42
N VAL A 6 -12.59 5.40 -1.11
CA VAL A 6 -12.32 4.11 -0.48
C VAL A 6 -13.50 3.77 0.40
N PHE A 7 -14.07 2.57 0.27
CA PHE A 7 -15.13 2.11 1.17
C PHE A 7 -14.58 1.09 2.15
N ARG A 8 -14.61 1.42 3.45
CA ARG A 8 -14.17 0.52 4.53
C ARG A 8 -15.03 0.70 5.76
N GLN A 9 -15.25 -0.37 6.52
CA GLN A 9 -16.00 -0.31 7.80
C GLN A 9 -17.36 0.38 7.67
N ASN A 10 -18.05 0.18 6.54
CA ASN A 10 -19.33 0.81 6.24
C ASN A 10 -19.28 2.35 6.09
N GLU A 11 -18.10 2.92 5.86
CA GLU A 11 -17.88 4.34 5.61
C GLU A 11 -17.13 4.54 4.28
N THR A 12 -17.53 5.59 3.56
CA THR A 12 -16.86 6.06 2.35
C THR A 12 -15.89 7.18 2.70
N ILE A 13 -14.60 6.94 2.50
CA ILE A 13 -13.52 7.89 2.77
C ILE A 13 -13.02 8.44 1.42
N GLY A 14 -13.05 9.76 1.23
CA GLY A 14 -12.58 10.37 -0.01
C GLY A 14 -13.07 11.81 -0.22
N PRO A 15 -12.72 12.42 -1.37
CA PRO A 15 -11.84 11.91 -2.42
C PRO A 15 -10.35 12.11 -2.07
N LEU A 16 -9.55 11.04 -2.12
CA LEU A 16 -8.13 11.02 -1.74
C LEU A 16 -7.22 10.74 -2.94
N GLU A 17 -5.97 11.17 -2.90
CA GLU A 17 -5.01 10.77 -3.94
C GLU A 17 -4.57 9.31 -3.78
N ALA A 18 -4.10 8.69 -4.86
CA ALA A 18 -3.65 7.29 -4.85
C ALA A 18 -2.61 7.01 -3.75
N GLU A 19 -1.70 7.95 -3.51
CA GLU A 19 -0.70 7.89 -2.45
C GLU A 19 -1.29 7.96 -1.04
N GLU A 20 -2.37 8.72 -0.85
CA GLU A 20 -3.05 8.83 0.44
C GLU A 20 -3.85 7.57 0.75
N VAL A 21 -4.47 6.97 -0.28
CA VAL A 21 -5.20 5.71 -0.18
C VAL A 21 -4.31 4.60 0.35
N VAL A 22 -3.10 4.41 -0.22
CA VAL A 22 -2.18 3.36 0.23
C VAL A 22 -1.55 3.67 1.60
N ARG A 23 -1.50 4.94 2.00
CA ARG A 23 -1.05 5.35 3.34
C ARG A 23 -2.11 5.11 4.43
N LEU A 24 -3.35 4.75 4.07
CA LEU A 24 -4.39 4.48 5.05
C LEU A 24 -3.96 3.33 5.98
N PRO A 25 -4.18 3.47 7.30
CA PRO A 25 -3.83 2.42 8.25
C PRO A 25 -4.64 1.16 7.96
N GLY A 26 -3.93 0.03 7.82
CA GLY A 26 -4.56 -1.26 7.52
C GLY A 26 -5.05 -1.41 6.09
N PHE A 27 -4.64 -0.53 5.18
CA PHE A 27 -4.97 -0.62 3.75
C PHE A 27 -4.70 -2.02 3.20
N GLN A 28 -5.66 -2.55 2.44
CA GLN A 28 -5.53 -3.81 1.73
C GLN A 28 -5.85 -3.62 0.26
N SER A 29 -5.11 -4.34 -0.59
CA SER A 29 -5.31 -4.37 -2.04
C SER A 29 -6.71 -4.84 -2.47
N GLN A 30 -7.44 -5.47 -1.54
CA GLN A 30 -8.80 -5.98 -1.70
C GLN A 30 -9.88 -4.95 -1.37
N TRP A 31 -9.50 -3.78 -0.83
CA TRP A 31 -10.48 -2.75 -0.47
C TRP A 31 -11.18 -2.21 -1.71
N PRO A 32 -12.51 -2.02 -1.64
CA PRO A 32 -13.27 -1.41 -2.72
C PRO A 32 -12.92 0.07 -2.82
N VAL A 33 -12.51 0.47 -4.02
CA VAL A 33 -12.15 1.84 -4.36
C VAL A 33 -12.87 2.27 -5.63
N CYS A 34 -13.13 3.56 -5.77
CA CYS A 34 -13.79 4.15 -6.92
C CYS A 34 -13.08 5.43 -7.36
N PRO A 35 -12.66 5.56 -8.64
CA PRO A 35 -12.09 6.79 -9.15
C PRO A 35 -13.15 7.90 -9.22
N GLU A 36 -12.72 9.13 -8.96
CA GLU A 36 -13.54 10.32 -9.14
C GLU A 36 -14.01 10.41 -10.60
N GLY A 37 -15.33 10.49 -10.81
CA GLY A 37 -15.95 10.46 -12.13
C GLY A 37 -16.24 9.08 -12.71
N GLY A 38 -15.87 7.99 -12.03
CA GLY A 38 -16.14 6.60 -12.47
C GLY A 38 -17.59 6.14 -12.31
N GLY A 39 -18.40 6.84 -11.51
CA GLY A 39 -19.78 6.44 -11.23
C GLY A 39 -19.91 5.20 -10.33
N GLN A 40 -21.15 4.77 -10.08
CA GLN A 40 -21.47 3.68 -9.16
C GLN A 40 -21.05 2.28 -9.66
N GLU A 41 -20.75 2.14 -10.94
CA GLU A 41 -20.34 0.87 -11.57
C GLU A 41 -18.82 0.64 -11.55
N ARG A 42 -18.05 1.62 -11.08
CA ARG A 42 -16.57 1.58 -11.08
C ARG A 42 -15.95 1.28 -9.72
N TRP A 43 -16.77 0.84 -8.75
CA TRP A 43 -16.28 0.32 -7.47
C TRP A 43 -15.60 -1.01 -7.70
N GLU A 44 -14.28 -1.04 -7.56
CA GLU A 44 -13.48 -2.23 -7.81
C GLU A 44 -12.32 -2.33 -6.80
N THR A 45 -11.65 -3.47 -6.71
CA THR A 45 -10.58 -3.66 -5.72
C THR A 45 -9.35 -2.82 -6.08
N ALA A 46 -8.67 -2.26 -5.07
CA ALA A 46 -7.50 -1.42 -5.31
C ALA A 46 -6.39 -2.07 -6.15
N SER A 47 -6.27 -3.40 -6.10
CA SER A 47 -5.32 -4.18 -6.93
C SER A 47 -5.56 -4.06 -8.43
N LYS A 48 -6.78 -3.73 -8.85
CA LYS A 48 -7.16 -3.60 -10.27
C LYS A 48 -6.71 -2.29 -10.90
N PHE A 49 -6.34 -1.32 -10.07
CA PHE A 49 -5.83 -0.03 -10.51
C PHE A 49 -4.29 -0.07 -10.53
N PRO A 50 -3.65 0.11 -11.70
CA PRO A 50 -2.21 -0.03 -11.82
C PRO A 50 -1.45 1.00 -10.98
N GLU A 51 -1.98 2.22 -10.83
CA GLU A 51 -1.40 3.25 -9.96
C GLU A 51 -1.39 2.85 -8.49
N LEU A 52 -2.49 2.28 -7.97
CA LEU A 52 -2.55 1.77 -6.61
C LEU A 52 -1.67 0.53 -6.46
N SER A 53 -1.67 -0.37 -7.45
CA SER A 53 -0.84 -1.58 -7.42
C SER A 53 0.67 -1.28 -7.36
N ALA A 54 1.13 -0.27 -8.09
CA ALA A 54 2.52 0.18 -8.06
C ALA A 54 2.89 0.70 -6.66
N LEU A 55 2.03 1.53 -6.07
CA LEU A 55 2.20 2.09 -4.74
C LEU A 55 2.12 1.03 -3.62
N ILE A 56 1.27 0.01 -3.79
CA ILE A 56 1.17 -1.13 -2.87
C ILE A 56 2.47 -1.91 -2.84
N THR A 57 3.07 -2.13 -4.00
CA THR A 57 4.34 -2.88 -4.11
C THR A 57 5.47 -2.13 -3.41
N ASP A 58 5.52 -0.80 -3.57
CA ASP A 58 6.50 0.06 -2.89
C ASP A 58 6.29 0.09 -1.36
N ALA A 59 5.04 0.28 -0.90
CA ALA A 59 4.69 0.26 0.51
C ALA A 59 4.95 -1.11 1.19
N ALA A 60 4.76 -2.21 0.46
CA ALA A 60 5.06 -3.56 0.95
C ALA A 60 6.58 -3.80 1.06
N ALA A 61 7.39 -3.23 0.17
CA ALA A 61 8.84 -3.30 0.25
C ALA A 61 9.37 -2.61 1.52
N VAL A 62 8.81 -1.46 1.89
CA VAL A 62 9.15 -0.75 3.14
C VAL A 62 8.79 -1.57 4.38
N LYS A 63 7.63 -2.26 4.41
CA LYS A 63 7.26 -3.13 5.54
C LYS A 63 8.13 -4.39 5.66
N ARG A 64 8.74 -4.87 4.57
CA ARG A 64 9.69 -6.01 4.61
C ARG A 64 11.13 -5.60 4.93
N GLY A 65 11.43 -4.31 5.02
CA GLY A 65 12.77 -3.81 5.34
C GLY A 65 13.13 -3.73 6.84
N ARG A 66 12.23 -4.09 7.77
CA ARG A 66 12.49 -4.06 9.23
C ARG A 66 12.82 -5.43 9.85
N VAL A 67 13.12 -6.44 9.04
CA VAL A 67 13.72 -7.68 9.54
C VAL A 67 14.89 -7.99 8.63
N MET A 68 16.07 -8.14 9.22
CA MET A 68 17.33 -8.60 8.59
C MET A 68 18.28 -7.51 8.04
N ALA A 69 18.67 -6.59 8.91
CA ALA A 69 20.06 -6.12 8.97
C ALA A 69 20.55 -6.33 10.41
N ILE A 70 20.78 -7.59 10.76
CA ILE A 70 21.84 -7.88 11.73
C ILE A 70 23.00 -8.37 10.88
N ASP A 71 23.96 -7.47 10.66
CA ASP A 71 25.33 -7.81 10.33
C ASP A 71 25.83 -8.81 11.38
N ASP A 72 25.71 -10.11 11.10
CA ASP A 72 26.56 -11.11 11.74
C ASP A 72 27.86 -11.14 10.94
N ASP A 73 28.75 -10.21 11.25
CA ASP A 73 30.17 -10.32 10.89
C ASP A 73 30.93 -10.86 12.12
N PRO A 74 31.22 -12.17 12.17
CA PRO A 74 32.21 -12.71 13.08
C PRO A 74 33.57 -12.85 12.38
N SER A 75 34.00 -11.86 11.59
CA SER A 75 35.42 -11.67 11.27
C SER A 75 36.16 -11.02 12.45
N VAL A 76 35.85 -11.46 13.67
CA VAL A 76 36.59 -11.14 14.89
C VAL A 76 37.47 -12.33 15.22
N ARG A 77 38.58 -12.38 14.48
CA ARG A 77 39.93 -12.56 15.03
C ARG A 77 40.13 -13.65 16.11
N ARG A 78 40.83 -14.69 15.63
CA ARG A 78 42.20 -15.07 16.06
C ARG A 78 42.31 -15.88 17.36
N VAL A 79 43.15 -16.91 17.27
CA VAL A 79 44.27 -17.28 18.18
C VAL A 79 44.25 -18.77 18.54
N LEU A 80 45.26 -19.46 17.98
CA LEU A 80 45.85 -20.77 18.27
C LEU A 80 45.03 -22.05 18.04
#